data_AF-A0A1W5ZRS1-F1
#
_entry.id   AF-A0A1W5ZRS1-F1
#
_cell.length_a   1.000
_cell.length_b   1.000
_cell.length_c   1.000
_cell.angle_alpha   90.00
_cell.angle_beta   90.00
_cell.angle_gamma   90.00
#
_symmetry.space_group_name_H-M   'P 1'
#
loop_
_entity.id
_entity.type
_entity.pdbx_description
1 polymer ?
#
loop_
_entity_poly.entity_id
_entity_poly.type
_entity_poly.pdbx_seq_one_letter_code
_entity_poly.pdbx_strand_id
1 'polypeptide(L)' 'MTKKEIKDQITFLKSDYVRIQGDLDKLEANGANVSNAEAQLERIENELKELNKQLAERK' A
#
# COMPACT_ATOMS: atom_id res chain seq x y z
N MET A 1 3.95 -10.55 -15.38
CA MET A 1 4.94 -10.32 -14.32
C MET A 1 5.58 -11.61 -13.86
N THR A 2 6.90 -11.59 -13.68
CA THR A 2 7.73 -12.61 -13.05
C THR A 2 7.60 -12.55 -11.53
N LYS A 3 8.01 -13.62 -10.83
CA LYS A 3 8.06 -13.65 -9.35
C LYS A 3 8.87 -12.47 -8.78
N LYS A 4 9.95 -12.07 -9.46
CA LYS A 4 10.81 -10.95 -9.04
C LYS A 4 10.05 -9.63 -9.16
N GLU A 5 9.44 -9.35 -10.30
CA GLU A 5 8.66 -8.13 -10.52
C GLU A 5 7.52 -7.98 -9.50
N ILE A 6 6.84 -9.08 -9.14
CA ILE A 6 5.77 -9.06 -8.13
C ILE A 6 6.32 -8.68 -6.76
N LYS A 7 7.47 -9.25 -6.35
CA LYS A 7 8.13 -8.91 -5.08
C LYS A 7 8.63 -7.47 -5.05
N ASP A 8 9.18 -6.99 -6.17
CA ASP A 8 9.66 -5.62 -6.33
C ASP A 8 8.48 -4.64 -6.17
N GLN A 9 7.34 -4.92 -6.82
CA GLN A 9 6.13 -4.09 -6.71
C GLN A 9 5.52 -4.13 -5.30
N ILE A 10 5.46 -5.30 -4.64
CA ILE A 10 5.05 -5.40 -3.23
C ILE A 10 5.95 -4.54 -2.33
N THR A 11 7.26 -4.53 -2.57
CA THR A 11 8.21 -3.74 -1.78
C THR A 11 7.97 -2.24 -1.97
N PHE A 12 7.73 -1.82 -3.21
CA PHE A 12 7.39 -0.45 -3.54
C PHE A 12 6.09 0.00 -2.85
N LEU A 13 5.01 -0.77 -3.00
CA LEU A 13 3.71 -0.49 -2.39
C LEU A 13 3.77 -0.41 -0.86
N LYS A 14 4.56 -1.27 -0.21
CA LYS A 14 4.78 -1.19 1.25
C LYS A 14 5.51 0.09 1.65
N SER A 15 6.43 0.57 0.82
CA SER A 15 7.15 1.83 1.10
C SER A 15 6.21 3.03 0.98
N ASP A 16 5.34 3.04 -0.03
CA ASP A 16 4.30 4.06 -0.17
C ASP A 16 3.27 4.01 0.95
N TYR A 17 2.86 2.81 1.38
CA TYR A 17 1.95 2.63 2.51
C TYR A 17 2.48 3.32 3.77
N VAL A 18 3.74 3.05 4.14
CA VAL A 18 4.37 3.66 5.32
C VAL A 18 4.45 5.18 5.21
N ARG A 19 4.77 5.70 4.02
CA ARG A 19 4.80 7.15 3.79
C ARG A 19 3.42 7.78 3.97
N ILE A 20 2.39 7.20 3.35
CA ILE A 20 1.02 7.71 3.42
C ILE A 20 0.47 7.63 4.84
N GLN A 21 0.80 6.57 5.59
CA GLN A 21 0.44 6.47 7.00
C GLN A 21 1.10 7.57 7.83
N GLY A 22 2.38 7.88 7.59
CA GLY A 22 3.04 9.00 8.25
C GLY A 22 2.46 10.38 7.89
N ASP A 23 1.93 10.53 6.68
CA ASP A 23 1.20 11.73 6.26
C ASP A 23 -0.20 11.78 6.89
N LEU A 24 -0.88 10.64 6.99
CA LEU A 24 -2.17 10.49 7.68
C LEU A 24 -2.06 10.92 9.14
N ASP A 25 -1.08 10.42 9.89
CA ASP A 25 -0.85 10.76 11.30
C ASP A 25 -0.69 12.28 11.49
N LYS A 26 0.01 12.95 10.55
CA LYS A 26 0.17 14.41 10.56
C LYS A 26 -1.14 15.13 10.22
N LEU A 27 -1.92 14.63 9.28
CA LEU A 27 -3.22 15.21 8.93
C LEU A 27 -4.18 15.11 10.13
N GLU A 28 -4.24 13.96 10.78
CA GLU A 28 -5.03 13.75 12.01
C GLU A 28 -4.60 14.69 13.13
N ALA A 29 -3.29 14.79 13.40
CA ALA A 29 -2.76 15.68 14.43
C ALA A 29 -3.10 17.15 14.20
N ASN A 30 -3.27 17.57 12.94
CA ASN A 30 -3.66 18.92 12.56
C ASN A 30 -5.18 19.10 12.39
N GLY A 31 -5.99 18.07 12.67
CA GLY A 31 -7.44 18.11 12.49
C GLY A 31 -7.88 18.25 11.03
N ALA A 32 -7.02 17.90 10.08
CA ALA A 32 -7.29 17.97 8.66
C ALA A 32 -8.10 16.76 8.19
N ASN A 33 -8.73 16.89 7.01
CA ASN A 33 -9.47 15.78 6.40
C ASN A 33 -8.51 14.66 5.96
N VAL A 34 -8.80 13.43 6.41
CA VAL A 34 -8.00 12.24 6.18
C VAL A 34 -8.55 11.29 5.12
N SER A 35 -9.79 11.47 4.65
CA SER A 35 -10.48 10.49 3.81
C SER A 35 -9.73 10.14 2.52
N ASN A 36 -8.98 11.10 1.97
CA ASN A 36 -8.14 10.86 0.79
C ASN A 36 -6.92 9.99 1.07
N ALA A 37 -6.32 10.09 2.25
CA ALA A 37 -5.20 9.27 2.67
C ALA A 37 -5.67 7.85 3.03
N GLU A 38 -6.80 7.74 3.76
CA GLU A 38 -7.44 6.45 4.05
C GLU A 38 -7.81 5.69 2.77
N ALA A 39 -8.46 6.36 1.81
CA ALA A 39 -8.80 5.75 0.53
C ALA A 39 -7.57 5.34 -0.29
N GLN A 40 -6.42 6.00 -0.12
CA GLN A 40 -5.17 5.57 -0.73
C GLN A 40 -4.60 4.32 -0.06
N LEU A 41 -4.62 4.27 1.28
CA LEU A 41 -4.18 3.10 2.03
C LEU A 41 -5.02 1.87 1.68
N GLU A 42 -6.34 2.00 1.62
CA GLU A 42 -7.25 0.91 1.23
C GLU A 42 -6.95 0.38 -0.19
N ARG A 43 -6.66 1.26 -1.14
CA ARG A 43 -6.25 0.85 -2.49
C ARG A 43 -4.94 0.05 -2.47
N ILE A 44 -3.95 0.52 -1.71
CA ILE A 44 -2.67 -0.16 -1.58
C ILE A 44 -2.84 -1.54 -0.94
N GLU A 45 -3.68 -1.66 0.09
CA GLU A 45 -3.97 -2.94 0.76
C GLU A 45 -4.61 -3.95 -0.20
N ASN A 46 -5.57 -3.49 -1.01
CA ASN A 46 -6.20 -4.33 -2.02
C ASN A 46 -5.20 -4.79 -3.09
N GLU A 47 -4.32 -3.90 -3.56
CA GLU A 47 -3.29 -4.24 -4.54
C GLU A 47 -2.25 -5.22 -3.97
N LEU A 48 -1.80 -4.99 -2.73
CA LEU A 48 -0.92 -5.91 -2.01
C LEU A 48 -1.54 -7.30 -1.85
N LYS A 49 -2.82 -7.37 -1.52
CA LYS A 49 -3.54 -8.65 -1.40
C LYS A 49 -3.53 -9.42 -2.71
N GLU A 50 -3.82 -8.73 -3.81
CA GLU A 50 -3.84 -9.34 -5.15
C GLU A 50 -2.44 -9.79 -5.60
N LEU A 51 -1.41 -8.96 -5.41
CA LEU A 51 -0.03 -9.32 -5.73
C LEU A 51 0.47 -10.52 -4.89
N ASN A 52 0.11 -10.59 -3.61
CA ASN A 52 0.45 -11.73 -2.77
C ASN A 52 -0.26 -13.02 -3.21
N LYS A 53 -1.52 -12.93 -3.65
CA LYS A 53 -2.24 -14.06 -4.25
C LYS A 53 -1.53 -14.55 -5.51
N GLN A 54 -1.21 -13.63 -6.42
CA GLN A 54 -0.46 -13.93 -7.63
C GLN A 54 0.92 -14.55 -7.35
N LEU A 55 1.61 -14.09 -6.30
CA LEU A 55 2.89 -14.66 -5.88
C LEU A 55 2.73 -16.10 -5.34
N ALA A 56 1.66 -16.35 -4.60
CA ALA A 56 1.35 -17.66 -4.03
C ALA A 56 0.95 -18.68 -5.11
N GLU A 57 0.14 -18.28 -6.09
CA GLU A 57 -0.25 -19.12 -7.24
C GLU A 57 0.94 -19.52 -8.11
N ARG A 58 2.01 -18.72 -8.10
CA ARG A 58 3.23 -19.00 -8.85
C ARG A 58 4.19 -19.91 -8.11
N LYS A 59 3.93 -20.32 -6.85
CA LYS A 59 4.85 -21.15 -6.04
C LYS A 59 5.41 -22.32 -6.83
#